data_AF-A0A6D1AGS1-F1
#
_entry.id   AF-A0A6D1AGS1-F1
#
_cell.length_a   1.000
_cell.length_b   1.000
_cell.length_c   1.000
_cell.angle_alpha   90.00
_cell.angle_beta   90.00
_cell.angle_gamma   90.00
#
_symmetry.space_group_name_H-M   'P 1'
#
loop_
_entity.id
_entity.type
_entity.pdbx_description
1 polymer ?
#
loop_
_entity_poly.entity_id
_entity_poly.type
_entity_poly.pdbx_seq_one_letter_code
_entity_poly.pdbx_strand_id
1 'polypeptide(L)'
;SPQLFKQLLMISGFEKYYQIARCYRDEDSRKDRQPEFVQLDIETSFLKVEDFHKTIEKLVKRIMLSAGGNVKIPFQKIKYADAIKDYGSDKPDLRYEYKITDIDNFCADTDFVIIKDAKSKRMLFVDSVISKKEFSIL
;
A
#
# COMPACT_ATOMS: atom_id res chain seq x y z
N SER A 1 -0.50 -19.04 -5.49
CA SER A 1 0.86 -18.88 -4.94
C SER A 1 1.27 -20.17 -4.23
N PRO A 2 2.58 -20.45 -4.03
CA PRO A 2 3.06 -21.68 -3.39
C PRO A 2 3.03 -21.61 -1.84
N GLN A 3 2.03 -20.94 -1.25
CA GLN A 3 1.98 -20.62 0.19
C GLN A 3 2.09 -21.84 1.10
N LEU A 4 1.42 -22.96 0.78
CA LEU A 4 1.50 -24.17 1.59
C LEU A 4 2.88 -24.85 1.47
N PHE A 5 3.45 -24.88 0.26
CA PHE A 5 4.74 -25.53 0.01
C PHE A 5 5.89 -24.81 0.70
N LYS A 6 5.94 -23.48 0.67
CA LYS A 6 7.01 -22.73 1.33
C LYS A 6 6.98 -22.92 2.86
N GLN A 7 5.79 -23.07 3.45
CA GLN A 7 5.66 -23.41 4.87
C GLN A 7 6.12 -24.83 5.18
N LEU A 8 5.79 -25.81 4.32
CA LEU A 8 6.30 -27.18 4.45
C LEU A 8 7.83 -27.22 4.37
N LEU A 9 8.46 -26.38 3.54
CA LEU A 9 9.92 -26.26 3.48
C LEU A 9 10.50 -25.72 4.80
N MET A 10 9.84 -24.74 5.43
CA MET A 10 10.26 -24.26 6.75
C MET A 10 10.17 -25.38 7.79
N ILE A 11 9.07 -26.16 7.77
CA ILE A 11 8.86 -27.31 8.66
C ILE A 11 9.90 -28.41 8.41
N SER A 12 10.30 -28.64 7.15
CA SER A 12 11.31 -29.65 6.81
C SER A 12 12.75 -29.21 7.12
N GLY A 13 12.94 -28.05 7.77
CA GLY A 13 14.23 -27.57 8.24
C GLY A 13 14.96 -26.62 7.29
N PHE A 14 14.36 -26.18 6.19
CA PHE A 14 14.94 -25.08 5.41
C PHE A 14 14.74 -23.76 6.15
N GLU A 15 15.81 -23.05 6.43
CA GLU A 15 15.71 -21.76 7.15
C GLU A 15 15.25 -20.60 6.26
N LYS A 16 15.58 -20.63 4.96
CA LYS A 16 15.28 -19.56 4.01
C LYS A 16 14.94 -20.15 2.65
N TYR A 17 13.89 -19.63 2.04
CA TYR A 17 13.40 -20.05 0.73
C TYR A 17 13.05 -18.82 -0.10
N TYR A 18 13.32 -18.90 -1.40
CA TYR A 18 12.74 -17.97 -2.38
C TYR A 18 12.47 -18.69 -3.70
N GLN A 19 11.49 -18.20 -4.45
CA GLN A 19 11.18 -18.69 -5.79
C GLN A 19 10.60 -17.58 -6.66
N ILE A 20 10.97 -17.55 -7.94
CA ILE A 20 10.21 -16.84 -8.98
C ILE A 20 9.09 -17.77 -9.43
N ALA A 21 7.93 -17.65 -8.80
CA ALA A 21 6.81 -18.56 -8.94
C ALA A 21 5.81 -18.06 -9.97
N ARG A 22 5.41 -18.93 -10.91
CA ARG A 22 4.22 -18.71 -11.74
C ARG A 22 2.98 -19.01 -10.91
N CYS A 23 2.03 -18.10 -10.96
CA CYS A 23 0.78 -18.18 -10.22
C CYS A 23 -0.40 -18.03 -11.18
N TYR A 24 -1.43 -18.83 -10.94
CA TYR A 24 -2.66 -18.83 -11.71
C TYR A 24 -3.81 -18.33 -10.84
N ARG A 25 -4.70 -17.53 -11.41
CA ARG A 25 -5.96 -17.08 -10.79
C ARG A 25 -7.07 -17.12 -11.81
N ASP A 26 -8.19 -17.70 -11.42
CA ASP A 26 -9.44 -17.71 -12.19
C ASP A 26 -10.39 -16.67 -11.57
N GLU A 27 -10.11 -15.40 -11.85
CA GLU A 27 -10.88 -14.23 -11.39
C GLU A 27 -11.32 -13.41 -12.60
N ASP A 28 -12.38 -12.62 -12.45
CA ASP A 28 -12.85 -11.70 -13.49
C ASP A 28 -11.69 -10.86 -14.05
N SER A 29 -11.57 -10.88 -15.37
CA SER A 29 -10.54 -10.14 -16.08
C SER A 29 -10.81 -8.63 -15.98
N ARG A 30 -10.05 -7.98 -15.11
CA ARG A 30 -9.86 -6.52 -15.19
C ARG A 30 -8.73 -6.26 -16.18
N LYS A 31 -8.75 -5.13 -16.88
CA LYS A 31 -7.81 -4.81 -17.98
C LYS A 31 -6.33 -5.09 -17.69
N ASP A 32 -5.91 -4.99 -16.43
CA ASP A 32 -4.51 -5.18 -16.00
C ASP A 32 -4.26 -6.51 -15.26
N ARG A 33 -5.20 -7.47 -15.31
CA ARG A 33 -5.08 -8.78 -14.65
C ARG A 33 -4.96 -9.89 -15.70
N GLN A 34 -3.85 -10.61 -15.65
CA GLN A 34 -3.64 -11.81 -16.44
C GLN A 34 -3.98 -13.07 -15.61
N PRO A 35 -4.56 -14.11 -16.22
CA PRO A 35 -4.80 -15.39 -15.54
C PRO A 35 -3.52 -16.00 -14.98
N GLU A 36 -2.39 -15.76 -15.64
CA GLU A 36 -1.04 -16.12 -15.20
C GLU A 36 -0.23 -14.88 -14.87
N PHE A 37 0.48 -14.89 -13.74
CA PHE A 37 1.43 -13.83 -13.36
C PHE A 37 2.58 -14.42 -12.54
N VAL A 38 3.68 -13.65 -12.43
CA VAL A 38 4.89 -14.06 -11.73
C VAL A 38 4.99 -13.37 -10.39
N GLN A 39 5.35 -14.12 -9.35
CA GLN A 39 5.64 -13.60 -8.01
C GLN A 39 7.07 -13.95 -7.61
N LEU A 40 7.77 -13.00 -6.99
CA LEU A 40 8.90 -13.34 -6.13
C LEU A 40 8.33 -13.73 -4.77
N ASP A 41 8.29 -15.03 -4.50
CA ASP A 41 7.82 -15.58 -3.24
C ASP A 41 9.01 -15.89 -2.34
N ILE A 42 8.93 -15.52 -1.06
CA ILE A 42 10.01 -15.62 -0.07
C ILE A 42 9.41 -16.13 1.23
N GLU A 43 10.14 -16.99 1.93
CA GLU A 43 9.81 -17.47 3.28
C GLU A 43 11.08 -17.61 4.11
N THR A 44 11.00 -17.35 5.42
CA THR A 44 12.14 -17.48 6.34
C THR A 44 11.68 -17.99 7.70
N SER A 45 12.47 -18.86 8.32
CA SER A 45 12.27 -19.35 9.68
C SER A 45 12.93 -18.42 10.72
N PHE A 46 12.32 -18.31 11.91
CA PHE A 46 12.85 -17.61 13.08
C PHE A 46 13.23 -16.12 12.90
N LEU A 47 12.81 -15.49 11.81
CA LEU A 47 13.11 -14.08 11.51
C LEU A 47 12.00 -13.16 12.03
N LYS A 48 12.39 -12.07 12.71
CA LYS A 48 11.44 -11.03 13.13
C LYS A 48 10.98 -10.20 11.93
N VAL A 49 9.76 -9.67 12.01
CA VAL A 49 9.14 -8.85 10.96
C VAL A 49 9.99 -7.64 10.59
N GLU A 50 10.63 -6.99 11.56
CA GLU A 50 11.49 -5.82 11.32
C GLU A 50 12.73 -6.17 10.49
N ASP A 51 13.33 -7.33 10.73
CA ASP A 51 14.52 -7.78 10.01
C ASP A 51 14.17 -8.35 8.64
N PHE A 52 12.99 -8.96 8.51
CA PHE A 52 12.41 -9.31 7.21
C PHE A 52 12.20 -8.05 6.35
N HIS A 53 11.57 -7.01 6.90
CA HIS A 53 11.38 -5.73 6.19
C HIS A 53 12.71 -5.12 5.73
N LYS A 54 13.74 -5.06 6.59
CA LYS A 54 15.07 -4.56 6.19
C LYS A 54 15.67 -5.37 5.04
N THR A 55 15.42 -6.69 5.02
CA THR A 55 15.88 -7.58 3.94
C THR A 55 15.17 -7.24 2.63
N ILE A 56 13.84 -7.05 2.66
CA ILE A 56 13.05 -6.64 1.49
C ILE A 56 13.46 -5.24 1.00
N GLU A 57 13.68 -4.28 1.89
CA GLU A 57 14.15 -2.92 1.53
C GLU A 57 15.48 -2.96 0.77
N LYS A 58 16.45 -3.74 1.26
CA LYS A 58 17.74 -3.93 0.60
C LYS A 58 17.60 -4.62 -0.77
N LEU A 59 16.74 -5.63 -0.84
CA LEU A 59 16.44 -6.34 -2.10
C LEU A 59 15.84 -5.39 -3.14
N VAL A 60 14.80 -4.62 -2.77
CA VAL A 60 14.15 -3.65 -3.68
C VAL A 60 15.15 -2.59 -4.11
N LYS A 61 15.96 -2.05 -3.19
CA LYS A 61 17.03 -1.08 -3.55
C LYS A 61 17.98 -1.66 -4.59
N ARG A 62 18.41 -2.92 -4.43
CA ARG A 62 19.30 -3.59 -5.38
C ARG A 62 18.63 -3.79 -6.75
N ILE A 63 17.37 -4.23 -6.77
CA ILE A 63 16.60 -4.40 -8.02
C ILE A 63 16.47 -3.06 -8.76
N MET A 64 16.09 -2.00 -8.04
CA MET A 64 15.94 -0.67 -8.63
C MET A 64 17.25 -0.15 -9.20
N LEU A 65 18.38 -0.31 -8.49
CA LEU A 65 19.71 0.05 -9.00
C LEU A 65 20.05 -0.70 -10.29
N SER A 66 19.75 -2.00 -10.36
CA SER A 66 19.94 -2.79 -11.58
C SER A 66 19.03 -2.36 -12.74
N ALA A 67 17.88 -1.76 -12.45
CA ALA A 67 16.94 -1.21 -13.43
C ALA A 67 17.23 0.27 -13.78
N GLY A 68 18.32 0.86 -13.29
CA GLY A 68 18.69 2.27 -13.53
C GLY A 68 17.98 3.29 -12.63
N GLY A 69 17.18 2.84 -11.66
CA GLY A 69 16.57 3.68 -10.64
C GLY A 69 17.40 3.75 -9.35
N ASN A 70 17.06 4.70 -8.48
CA ASN A 70 17.66 4.77 -7.14
C ASN A 70 16.57 5.09 -6.11
N VAL A 71 16.49 4.29 -5.05
CA VAL A 71 15.51 4.47 -3.97
C VAL A 71 16.22 4.59 -2.62
N LYS A 72 15.69 5.46 -1.77
CA LYS A 72 16.18 5.64 -0.39
C LYS A 72 15.51 4.62 0.52
N ILE A 73 16.29 4.05 1.44
CA ILE A 73 15.83 3.15 2.50
C ILE A 73 16.28 3.72 3.86
N PRO A 74 15.57 3.48 4.97
CA PRO A 74 14.36 2.65 5.09
C PRO A 74 13.15 3.28 4.40
N PHE A 75 12.19 2.45 3.97
CA PHE A 75 10.94 2.94 3.42
C PHE A 75 10.05 3.49 4.55
N GLN A 76 9.27 4.53 4.24
CA GLN A 76 8.31 5.08 5.18
C GLN A 76 7.28 4.00 5.55
N LYS A 77 7.02 3.86 6.86
CA LYS A 77 5.98 2.96 7.38
C LYS A 77 4.83 3.81 7.89
N ILE A 78 3.63 3.49 7.44
CA ILE A 78 2.39 4.13 7.85
C ILE A 78 1.52 3.03 8.46
N LYS A 79 0.97 3.26 9.66
CA LYS A 79 0.02 2.30 10.23
C LYS A 79 -1.24 2.32 9.38
N TYR A 80 -1.92 1.19 9.26
CA TYR A 80 -3.17 1.10 8.52
C TYR A 80 -4.19 2.18 8.94
N ALA A 81 -4.39 2.38 10.24
CA ALA A 81 -5.30 3.40 10.76
C ALA A 81 -4.91 4.82 10.31
N ASP A 82 -3.61 5.13 10.34
CA ASP A 82 -3.08 6.43 9.89
C ASP A 82 -3.22 6.58 8.37
N ALA A 83 -3.05 5.51 7.59
CA ALA A 83 -3.20 5.56 6.13
C ALA A 83 -4.67 5.85 5.73
N ILE A 84 -5.63 5.20 6.37
CA ILE A 84 -7.06 5.44 6.16
C ILE A 84 -7.47 6.83 6.67
N LYS A 85 -6.93 7.26 7.81
CA LYS A 85 -7.20 8.58 8.40
C LYS A 85 -6.55 9.73 7.64
N ASP A 86 -5.38 9.56 7.05
CA ASP A 86 -4.70 10.66 6.38
C ASP A 86 -4.98 10.66 4.87
N TYR A 87 -5.24 9.51 4.25
CA TYR A 87 -5.33 9.38 2.79
C TYR A 87 -6.58 8.65 2.30
N GLY A 88 -7.39 8.07 3.18
CA GLY A 88 -8.58 7.30 2.79
C GLY A 88 -8.28 6.01 2.03
N SER A 89 -7.01 5.58 2.01
CA SER A 89 -6.54 4.40 1.28
C SER A 89 -5.43 3.70 2.05
N ASP A 90 -5.42 2.37 1.99
CA ASP A 90 -4.35 1.51 2.50
C ASP A 90 -3.14 1.44 1.56
N LYS A 91 -3.25 2.04 0.37
CA LYS A 91 -2.20 2.21 -0.64
C LYS A 91 -2.05 3.68 -1.04
N PRO A 92 -1.71 4.56 -0.08
CA PRO A 92 -1.66 6.00 -0.34
C PRO A 92 -0.59 6.36 -1.37
N ASP A 93 -0.89 7.33 -2.22
CA ASP A 93 0.09 7.94 -3.11
C ASP A 93 0.84 9.04 -2.37
N LEU A 94 2.08 8.74 -1.96
CA LEU A 94 2.91 9.66 -1.17
C LEU A 94 3.70 10.66 -2.03
N ARG A 95 3.44 10.71 -3.35
CA ARG A 95 4.05 11.72 -4.23
C ARG A 95 3.48 13.12 -3.98
N TYR A 96 2.30 13.19 -3.36
CA TYR A 96 1.62 14.43 -3.01
C TYR A 96 1.42 14.51 -1.50
N GLU A 97 1.46 15.73 -0.95
CA GLU A 97 1.37 15.97 0.49
C GLU A 97 -0.05 16.29 0.97
N TYR A 98 -1.08 15.97 0.18
CA TYR A 98 -2.46 16.24 0.53
C TYR A 98 -2.99 15.19 1.50
N LYS A 99 -3.33 15.64 2.72
CA LYS A 99 -3.96 14.82 3.74
C LYS A 99 -5.42 15.22 3.96
N ILE A 100 -6.24 14.22 4.21
CA ILE A 100 -7.62 14.35 4.61
C ILE A 100 -7.67 14.74 6.09
N THR A 101 -8.50 15.72 6.43
CA THR A 101 -8.72 16.19 7.81
C THR A 101 -10.16 15.97 8.22
N ASP A 102 -10.37 15.51 9.45
CA ASP A 102 -11.72 15.36 10.04
C ASP A 102 -12.24 16.74 10.49
N ILE A 103 -13.47 17.05 10.10
CA ILE A 103 -14.12 18.37 10.31
C ILE A 103 -15.48 18.25 11.01
N ASP A 104 -15.70 17.15 11.73
CA ASP A 104 -16.99 16.85 12.37
C ASP A 104 -17.48 18.00 13.29
N ASN A 105 -16.57 18.56 14.09
CA ASN A 105 -16.86 19.67 14.99
C ASN A 105 -17.12 20.99 14.26
N PHE A 106 -16.44 21.23 13.13
CA PHE A 106 -16.59 22.47 12.36
C PHE A 106 -17.99 22.59 11.74
N CYS A 107 -18.62 21.46 11.44
CA CYS A 107 -19.96 21.41 10.85
C CYS A 107 -21.08 21.11 11.85
N ALA A 108 -20.86 21.27 13.16
CA ALA A 108 -21.87 20.96 14.17
C ALA A 108 -23.08 21.91 14.12
N ASP A 109 -22.82 23.20 13.91
CA ASP A 109 -23.82 24.27 13.97
C ASP A 109 -24.37 24.69 12.59
N THR A 110 -24.14 23.87 11.56
CA THR A 110 -24.66 24.16 10.21
C THR A 110 -26.16 23.90 10.12
N ASP A 111 -26.90 24.77 9.43
CA ASP A 111 -28.30 24.55 9.05
C ASP A 111 -28.45 23.56 7.89
N PHE A 112 -27.33 23.17 7.26
CA PHE A 112 -27.34 22.22 6.16
C PHE A 112 -27.41 20.77 6.66
N VAL A 113 -28.64 20.31 6.87
CA VAL A 113 -29.00 19.01 7.48
C VAL A 113 -28.20 17.82 6.92
N ILE A 114 -27.97 17.76 5.60
CA ILE A 114 -27.22 16.65 4.98
C ILE A 114 -25.80 16.52 5.55
N ILE A 115 -25.11 17.65 5.72
CA ILE A 115 -23.77 17.65 6.33
C ILE A 115 -23.90 17.48 7.85
N LYS A 116 -24.89 18.10 8.48
CA LYS A 116 -25.10 17.99 9.94
C LYS A 116 -25.26 16.54 10.40
N ASP A 117 -26.08 15.75 9.68
CA ASP A 117 -26.44 14.39 10.05
C ASP A 117 -25.46 13.33 9.50
N ALA A 118 -24.46 13.72 8.72
CA ALA A 118 -23.44 12.82 8.22
C ALA A 118 -22.59 12.24 9.37
N LYS A 119 -22.39 10.92 9.36
CA LYS A 119 -21.62 10.19 10.40
C LYS A 119 -20.12 10.50 10.41
N SER A 120 -19.58 10.98 9.29
CA SER A 120 -18.18 11.36 9.16
C SER A 120 -18.08 12.49 8.15
N LYS A 121 -17.42 13.58 8.55
CA LYS A 121 -17.23 14.77 7.74
C LYS A 121 -15.75 15.01 7.61
N ARG A 122 -15.24 14.90 6.39
CA ARG A 122 -13.79 14.95 6.12
C ARG A 122 -13.54 15.85 4.91
N MET A 123 -12.44 16.58 4.96
CA MET A 123 -12.09 17.57 3.94
C MET A 123 -10.65 17.37 3.47
N LEU A 124 -10.44 17.53 2.17
CA LEU A 124 -9.13 17.69 1.57
C LEU A 124 -8.90 19.18 1.32
N PHE A 125 -7.90 19.76 1.96
CA PHE A 125 -7.56 21.17 1.75
C PHE A 125 -6.55 21.30 0.61
N VAL A 126 -6.86 22.15 -0.35
CA VAL A 126 -5.96 22.53 -1.46
C VAL A 126 -5.78 24.04 -1.39
N ASP A 127 -4.54 24.49 -1.30
CA ASP A 127 -4.15 25.89 -1.12
C ASP A 127 -4.30 26.76 -2.37
N SER A 128 -4.74 26.16 -3.47
CA SER A 128 -4.90 26.76 -4.78
C SER A 128 -6.25 26.43 -5.39
N VAL A 129 -6.75 27.36 -6.22
CA VAL A 129 -7.95 27.11 -7.01
C VAL A 129 -7.58 26.20 -8.17
N ILE A 130 -8.04 24.96 -8.11
CA ILE A 130 -7.82 23.96 -9.14
C ILE A 130 -9.03 23.84 -10.06
N SER A 131 -8.77 23.67 -11.34
CA SER A 131 -9.77 23.29 -12.33
C SER A 131 -10.17 21.82 -12.15
N LYS A 132 -11.34 21.45 -12.70
CA LYS A 132 -11.81 20.05 -12.71
C LYS A 132 -10.81 19.10 -13.40
N LYS A 133 -10.04 19.60 -14.36
CA LYS A 133 -9.02 18.83 -15.08
C LYS A 133 -7.82 18.56 -14.18
N GLU A 134 -7.38 19.55 -13.43
CA GLU A 134 -6.29 19.40 -12.45
C GLU A 134 -6.69 18.46 -11.30
N PHE A 135 -7.95 18.53 -10.85
CA PHE A 135 -8.46 17.60 -9.82
C PHE A 135 -8.39 16.13 -10.25
N SER A 136 -8.55 15.80 -11.54
CA SER A 136 -8.47 14.41 -12.00
C SER A 136 -7.06 13.80 -11.97
N ILE A 137 -6.04 14.64 -11.75
CA ILE A 137 -4.61 14.28 -11.77
C ILE A 137 -4.03 14.23 -10.34
N LEU A 138 -4.69 14.92 -9.40
CA LEU A 138 -4.43 14.86 -7.95
C LEU A 138 -4.91 13.53 -7.37
#